data_AF-A0A1Q3GIA7-F1
#
_entry.id   AF-A0A1Q3GIA7-F1
#
_cell.length_a   1.000
_cell.length_b   1.000
_cell.length_c   1.000
_cell.angle_alpha   90.00
_cell.angle_beta   90.00
_cell.angle_gamma   90.00
#
_symmetry.space_group_name_H-M   'P 1'
#
loop_
_entity.id
_entity.type
_entity.pdbx_description
1 polymer ?
#
loop_
_entity_poly.entity_id
_entity_poly.type
_entity_poly.pdbx_seq_one_letter_code
_entity_poly.pdbx_strand_id
1 'polypeptide(L)'
;MQTILKEALAAYQAKSIAKKTGEQNAIMANATQALIDANIEAQALKVGDTIPEFSLPNVKGASVDSSELLKQGPLVISFYRGGWCPYCNMELRALQQLLPEFEQAGAQLVAISPQTPDNSLNTQEKNELAFEVLSDVGNQITRKFGLVFTMPIDLQNLYSDFGLDVAKHNGDSTFELPMPATYVVDKNGVIQYAFVPADYTKRAEPSDVLAAVKTTEVSV
;
A
#
# COMPACT_ATOMS: atom_id res chain seq x y z
N MET A 1 7.40 -12.37 -17.92
CA MET A 1 7.73 -12.35 -16.48
C MET A 1 6.70 -13.19 -15.75
N GLN A 2 7.11 -14.03 -14.82
CA GLN A 2 6.17 -14.88 -14.06
C GLN A 2 5.29 -13.98 -13.17
N THR A 3 3.97 -14.07 -13.36
CA THR A 3 2.91 -13.35 -12.63
C THR A 3 2.56 -14.05 -11.32
N ILE A 4 3.54 -14.21 -10.44
CA ILE A 4 3.38 -15.01 -9.22
C ILE A 4 2.37 -14.35 -8.27
N LEU A 5 2.40 -13.02 -8.13
CA LEU A 5 1.50 -12.34 -7.21
C LEU A 5 0.08 -12.28 -7.76
N LYS A 6 -0.13 -11.87 -9.02
CA LYS A 6 -1.48 -11.77 -9.62
C LYS A 6 -2.20 -13.12 -9.62
N GLU A 7 -1.51 -14.22 -9.90
CA GLU A 7 -2.09 -15.57 -9.83
C GLU A 7 -2.48 -15.96 -8.41
N ALA A 8 -1.60 -15.71 -7.43
CA ALA A 8 -1.91 -15.96 -6.03
C ALA A 8 -3.10 -15.12 -5.54
N LEU A 9 -3.17 -13.84 -5.93
CA LEU A 9 -4.27 -12.93 -5.58
C LEU A 9 -5.58 -13.42 -6.20
N ALA A 10 -5.58 -13.85 -7.46
CA ALA A 10 -6.77 -14.39 -8.11
C ALA A 10 -7.28 -15.67 -7.42
N ALA A 11 -6.36 -16.58 -7.06
CA ALA A 11 -6.69 -17.79 -6.32
C ALA A 11 -7.24 -17.47 -4.91
N TYR A 12 -6.67 -16.47 -4.23
CA TYR A 12 -7.18 -16.01 -2.95
C TYR A 12 -8.56 -15.35 -3.08
N GLN A 13 -8.75 -14.51 -4.10
CA GLN A 13 -10.01 -13.82 -4.36
C GLN A 13 -11.15 -14.81 -4.58
N ALA A 14 -10.95 -15.84 -5.41
CA ALA A 14 -11.93 -16.89 -5.63
C ALA A 14 -12.34 -17.60 -4.31
N LYS A 15 -11.35 -17.97 -3.48
CA LYS A 15 -11.61 -18.55 -2.15
C LYS A 15 -12.33 -17.58 -1.21
N SER A 16 -11.98 -16.30 -1.27
CA SER A 16 -12.55 -15.25 -0.43
C SER A 16 -14.01 -15.00 -0.79
N ILE A 17 -14.36 -15.01 -2.08
CA ILE A 17 -15.74 -14.87 -2.57
C ILE A 17 -16.59 -16.06 -2.12
N ALA A 18 -16.08 -17.29 -2.29
CA ALA A 18 -16.80 -18.51 -1.92
C ALA A 18 -17.10 -18.64 -0.41
N LYS A 19 -16.35 -17.96 0.45
CA LYS A 19 -16.55 -17.95 1.91
C LYS A 19 -17.57 -16.94 2.40
N LYS A 20 -17.87 -15.91 1.61
CA LYS A 20 -18.79 -14.82 1.98
C LYS A 20 -20.19 -15.11 1.45
N THR A 21 -21.20 -14.55 2.12
CA THR A 21 -22.57 -14.56 1.59
C THR A 21 -22.67 -13.66 0.36
N GLY A 22 -23.75 -13.81 -0.41
CA GLY A 22 -24.03 -12.92 -1.56
C GLY A 22 -24.10 -11.45 -1.17
N GLU A 23 -24.75 -11.14 -0.03
CA GLU A 23 -24.85 -9.78 0.51
C GLU A 23 -23.49 -9.22 0.91
N GLN A 24 -22.67 -9.99 1.63
CA GLN A 24 -21.32 -9.57 2.01
C GLN A 24 -20.45 -9.31 0.77
N ASN A 25 -20.54 -10.14 -0.26
CA ASN A 25 -19.84 -9.90 -1.53
C ASN A 25 -20.36 -8.64 -2.24
N ALA A 26 -21.67 -8.39 -2.21
CA ALA A 26 -22.27 -7.19 -2.80
C ALA A 26 -21.80 -5.90 -2.11
N ILE A 27 -21.76 -5.85 -0.78
CA ILE A 27 -21.24 -4.69 -0.02
C ILE A 27 -19.79 -4.37 -0.45
N MET A 28 -18.94 -5.39 -0.50
CA MET A 28 -17.53 -5.23 -0.91
C MET A 28 -17.39 -4.74 -2.36
N ALA A 29 -18.21 -5.29 -3.27
CA ALA A 29 -18.21 -4.91 -4.68
C ALA A 29 -18.74 -3.49 -4.88
N ASN A 30 -19.84 -3.12 -4.20
CA ASN A 30 -20.45 -1.80 -4.28
C ASN A 30 -19.51 -0.71 -3.76
N ALA A 31 -18.83 -0.96 -2.64
CA ALA A 31 -17.84 -0.03 -2.12
C ALA A 31 -16.69 0.21 -3.14
N THR A 32 -16.24 -0.84 -3.82
CA THR A 32 -15.22 -0.74 -4.88
C THR A 32 -15.76 0.01 -6.10
N GLN A 33 -16.98 -0.32 -6.54
CA GLN A 33 -17.61 0.33 -7.69
C GLN A 33 -17.83 1.81 -7.44
N ALA A 34 -18.23 2.22 -6.23
CA ALA A 34 -18.39 3.62 -5.87
C ALA A 34 -17.08 4.42 -6.01
N LEU A 35 -15.93 3.82 -5.67
CA LEU A 35 -14.62 4.44 -5.88
C LEU A 35 -14.30 4.59 -7.37
N ILE A 36 -14.57 3.55 -8.17
CA ILE A 36 -14.38 3.58 -9.62
C ILE A 36 -15.27 4.66 -10.27
N ASP A 37 -16.55 4.71 -9.92
CA ASP A 37 -17.52 5.67 -10.45
C ASP A 37 -17.15 7.11 -10.06
N ALA A 38 -16.56 7.31 -8.88
CA ALA A 38 -16.02 8.59 -8.43
C ALA A 38 -14.69 8.97 -9.10
N ASN A 39 -14.12 8.08 -9.93
CA ASN A 39 -12.82 8.25 -10.59
C ASN A 39 -11.71 8.67 -9.60
N ILE A 40 -11.70 8.04 -8.42
CA ILE A 40 -10.79 8.45 -7.34
C ILE A 40 -9.31 8.27 -7.73
N GLU A 41 -9.00 7.33 -8.64
CA GLU A 41 -7.64 7.11 -9.16
C GLU A 41 -7.07 8.38 -9.82
N ALA A 42 -7.92 9.21 -10.43
CA ALA A 42 -7.49 10.46 -11.07
C ALA A 42 -7.07 11.56 -10.08
N GLN A 43 -7.37 11.37 -8.80
CA GLN A 43 -6.92 12.27 -7.72
C GLN A 43 -5.52 11.90 -7.22
N ALA A 44 -5.05 10.68 -7.51
CA ALA A 44 -3.75 10.20 -7.09
C ALA A 44 -2.63 10.88 -7.88
N LEU A 45 -1.45 10.99 -7.25
CA LEU A 45 -0.24 11.41 -7.97
C LEU A 45 0.07 10.44 -9.11
N LYS A 46 0.57 10.97 -10.22
CA LYS A 46 0.90 10.22 -11.44
C LYS A 46 2.38 10.30 -11.76
N VAL A 47 2.80 9.49 -12.73
CA VAL A 47 4.14 9.56 -13.33
C VAL A 47 4.42 11.00 -13.78
N GLY A 48 5.60 11.51 -13.41
CA GLY A 48 6.04 12.88 -13.65
C GLY A 48 5.74 13.86 -12.51
N ASP A 49 4.84 13.54 -11.57
CA ASP A 49 4.60 14.39 -10.40
C ASP A 49 5.74 14.21 -9.36
N THR A 50 6.01 15.28 -8.59
CA THR A 50 6.94 15.22 -7.45
C THR A 50 6.20 14.78 -6.19
N ILE A 51 6.78 13.87 -5.43
CA ILE A 51 6.18 13.43 -4.16
C ILE A 51 6.26 14.54 -3.09
N PRO A 52 5.27 14.63 -2.18
CA PRO A 52 5.42 15.45 -0.98
C PRO A 52 6.53 14.86 -0.08
N GLU A 53 7.38 15.72 0.48
CA GLU A 53 8.32 15.30 1.50
C GLU A 53 7.57 14.82 2.76
N PHE A 54 8.07 13.74 3.36
CA PHE A 54 7.50 13.17 4.58
C PHE A 54 8.59 12.76 5.57
N SER A 55 8.20 12.80 6.85
CA SER A 55 8.94 12.22 7.97
C SER A 55 7.93 11.40 8.77
N LEU A 56 8.09 10.09 8.81
CA LEU A 56 7.16 9.18 9.47
C LEU A 56 7.90 8.26 10.44
N PRO A 57 7.30 7.91 11.59
CA PRO A 57 7.88 6.95 12.50
C PRO A 57 7.83 5.55 11.91
N ASN A 58 8.94 4.82 11.99
CA ASN A 58 8.94 3.37 11.78
C ASN A 58 8.44 2.62 13.02
N VAL A 59 8.43 1.28 12.95
CA VAL A 59 7.93 0.43 14.05
C VAL A 59 8.71 0.57 15.37
N LYS A 60 9.93 1.13 15.34
CA LYS A 60 10.76 1.39 16.52
C LYS A 60 10.59 2.82 17.04
N GLY A 61 9.73 3.62 16.42
CA GLY A 61 9.53 5.03 16.73
C GLY A 61 10.62 5.96 16.19
N ALA A 62 11.56 5.46 15.38
CA ALA A 62 12.56 6.29 14.74
C ALA A 62 11.95 7.02 13.53
N SER A 63 12.26 8.30 13.37
CA SER A 63 11.82 9.07 12.20
C SER A 63 12.56 8.59 10.95
N VAL A 64 11.79 8.36 9.88
CA VAL A 64 12.31 8.04 8.54
C VAL A 64 11.89 9.16 7.59
N ASP A 65 12.89 9.85 7.05
CA ASP A 65 12.71 11.01 6.17
C ASP A 65 12.84 10.60 4.70
N SER A 66 11.85 10.97 3.88
CA SER A 66 11.88 10.67 2.44
C SER A 66 13.09 11.27 1.73
N SER A 67 13.55 12.45 2.15
CA SER A 67 14.72 13.11 1.57
C SER A 67 16.02 12.36 1.86
N GLU A 68 16.16 11.71 3.02
CA GLU A 68 17.32 10.87 3.33
C GLU A 68 17.30 9.53 2.57
N LEU A 69 16.10 8.96 2.34
CA LEU A 69 15.96 7.77 1.50
C LEU A 69 16.34 8.06 0.04
N LEU A 70 15.85 9.18 -0.50
CA LEU A 70 16.10 9.58 -1.90
C LEU A 70 17.57 9.92 -2.19
N LYS A 71 18.34 10.36 -1.18
CA LYS A 71 19.80 10.54 -1.30
C LYS A 71 20.51 9.21 -1.54
N GLN A 72 20.02 8.13 -0.93
CA GLN A 72 20.60 6.79 -1.02
C GLN A 72 20.31 6.14 -2.38
N GLY A 73 19.10 6.32 -2.91
CA GLY A 73 18.73 5.81 -4.24
C GLY A 73 17.25 6.01 -4.56
N PRO A 74 16.76 5.35 -5.64
CA PRO A 74 15.33 5.33 -5.96
C PRO A 74 14.51 4.81 -4.78
N LEU A 75 13.29 5.31 -4.61
CA LEU A 75 12.41 4.93 -3.51
C LEU A 75 11.17 4.21 -4.04
N VAL A 76 10.94 2.99 -3.56
CA VAL A 76 9.70 2.23 -3.74
C VAL A 76 8.79 2.48 -2.54
N ILE A 77 7.58 2.97 -2.79
CA ILE A 77 6.59 3.25 -1.75
C ILE A 77 5.37 2.37 -1.96
N SER A 78 5.03 1.53 -0.97
CA SER A 78 3.82 0.70 -0.95
C SER A 78 2.82 1.23 0.08
N PHE A 79 1.75 1.88 -0.36
CA PHE A 79 0.62 2.25 0.50
C PHE A 79 -0.30 1.05 0.68
N TYR A 80 -0.63 0.72 1.93
CA TYR A 80 -1.46 -0.43 2.25
C TYR A 80 -2.46 -0.14 3.37
N ARG A 81 -3.56 -0.89 3.38
CA ARG A 81 -4.72 -0.64 4.28
C ARG A 81 -4.46 -0.97 5.74
N GLY A 82 -3.59 -1.94 5.97
CA GLY A 82 -3.23 -2.47 7.29
C GLY A 82 -2.93 -3.96 7.26
N GLY A 83 -2.19 -4.47 8.25
CA GLY A 83 -1.76 -5.88 8.33
C GLY A 83 -2.89 -6.89 8.54
N TRP A 84 -4.10 -6.41 8.83
CA TRP A 84 -5.32 -7.23 8.81
C TRP A 84 -5.80 -7.57 7.40
N CYS A 85 -5.34 -6.83 6.37
CA CYS A 85 -5.76 -7.03 4.99
C CYS A 85 -4.94 -8.14 4.31
N PRO A 86 -5.56 -9.25 3.86
CA PRO A 86 -4.85 -10.37 3.26
C PRO A 86 -4.12 -10.03 1.95
N TYR A 87 -4.75 -9.23 1.09
CA TYR A 87 -4.14 -8.77 -0.16
C TYR A 87 -2.88 -7.91 0.10
N CYS A 88 -2.89 -7.09 1.15
CA CYS A 88 -1.72 -6.31 1.56
C CYS A 88 -0.57 -7.21 2.03
N ASN A 89 -0.86 -8.20 2.88
CA ASN A 89 0.18 -9.14 3.34
C ASN A 89 0.80 -9.95 2.19
N MET A 90 0.01 -10.32 1.18
CA MET A 90 0.51 -11.03 0.00
C MET A 90 1.46 -10.15 -0.82
N GLU A 91 1.12 -8.89 -1.03
CA GLU A 91 2.00 -7.90 -1.67
C GLU A 91 3.29 -7.69 -0.87
N LEU A 92 3.20 -7.40 0.42
CA LEU A 92 4.37 -7.14 1.27
C LEU A 92 5.36 -8.32 1.28
N ARG A 93 4.86 -9.56 1.32
CA ARG A 93 5.69 -10.76 1.20
C ARG A 93 6.33 -10.91 -0.18
N ALA A 94 5.61 -10.57 -1.23
CA ALA A 94 6.13 -10.65 -2.59
C ALA A 94 7.20 -9.58 -2.86
N LEU A 95 7.06 -8.38 -2.27
CA LEU A 95 8.11 -7.37 -2.24
C LEU A 95 9.32 -7.83 -1.41
N GLN A 96 9.09 -8.40 -0.23
CA GLN A 96 10.16 -8.96 0.63
C GLN A 96 10.98 -10.04 -0.08
N GLN A 97 10.34 -10.90 -0.88
CA GLN A 97 11.03 -11.94 -1.65
C GLN A 97 12.02 -11.39 -2.68
N LEU A 98 11.76 -10.18 -3.20
CA LEU A 98 12.60 -9.50 -4.19
C LEU A 98 13.44 -8.38 -3.58
N LEU A 99 13.43 -8.24 -2.25
CA LEU A 99 14.18 -7.20 -1.54
C LEU A 99 15.68 -7.21 -1.91
N PRO A 100 16.38 -8.36 -1.97
CA PRO A 100 17.79 -8.37 -2.36
C PRO A 100 18.04 -7.77 -3.76
N GLU A 101 17.14 -7.98 -4.71
CA GLU A 101 17.23 -7.43 -6.06
C GLU A 101 16.91 -5.93 -6.10
N PHE A 102 15.99 -5.45 -5.26
CA PHE A 102 15.76 -4.01 -5.07
C PHE A 102 17.00 -3.34 -4.47
N GLU A 103 17.58 -3.93 -3.41
CA GLU A 103 18.80 -3.44 -2.76
C GLU A 103 19.99 -3.44 -3.73
N GLN A 104 20.14 -4.50 -4.54
CA GLN A 104 21.17 -4.58 -5.57
C GLN A 104 21.02 -3.49 -6.63
N ALA A 105 19.78 -3.06 -6.92
CA ALA A 105 19.47 -1.95 -7.81
C ALA A 105 19.47 -0.59 -7.08
N GLY A 106 20.05 -0.51 -5.88
CA GLY A 106 20.20 0.72 -5.10
C GLY A 106 18.90 1.28 -4.52
N ALA A 107 17.78 0.57 -4.65
CA ALA A 107 16.48 1.08 -4.23
C ALA A 107 16.24 0.92 -2.73
N GLN A 108 15.60 1.94 -2.17
CA GLN A 108 15.00 1.91 -0.84
C GLN A 108 13.55 1.44 -0.97
N LEU A 109 13.06 0.65 -0.01
CA LEU A 109 11.67 0.20 0.01
C LEU A 109 11.01 0.58 1.33
N VAL A 110 9.82 1.17 1.25
CA VAL A 110 9.01 1.50 2.43
C VAL A 110 7.55 1.08 2.23
N ALA A 111 6.92 0.60 3.30
CA ALA A 111 5.48 0.38 3.35
C ALA A 111 4.81 1.37 4.31
N ILE A 112 3.73 2.00 3.88
CA ILE A 112 3.05 3.07 4.63
C ILE A 112 1.58 2.69 4.84
N SER A 113 1.10 2.80 6.08
CA SER A 113 -0.32 2.64 6.42
C SER A 113 -0.73 3.59 7.55
N PRO A 114 -2.04 3.81 7.78
CA PRO A 114 -2.52 4.58 8.93
C PRO A 114 -2.41 3.85 10.26
N GLN A 115 -1.90 2.62 10.28
CA GLN A 115 -1.82 1.83 11.50
C GLN A 115 -0.93 2.50 12.54
N THR A 116 -1.29 2.34 13.81
CA THR A 116 -0.40 2.74 14.90
C THR A 116 0.93 1.96 14.85
N PRO A 117 2.04 2.49 15.41
CA PRO A 117 3.33 1.81 15.40
C PRO A 117 3.29 0.35 15.93
N ASP A 118 2.51 0.07 16.97
CA ASP A 118 2.35 -1.30 17.50
C ASP A 118 1.70 -2.26 16.48
N ASN A 119 0.71 -1.77 15.74
CA ASN A 119 0.04 -2.56 14.70
C ASN A 119 0.94 -2.72 13.46
N SER A 120 1.74 -1.70 13.15
CA SER A 120 2.77 -1.75 12.11
C SER A 120 3.88 -2.76 12.48
N LEU A 121 4.32 -2.80 13.75
CA LEU A 121 5.28 -3.78 14.26
C LEU A 121 4.78 -5.22 14.08
N ASN A 122 3.54 -5.50 14.51
CA ASN A 122 2.91 -6.80 14.30
C ASN A 122 2.88 -7.19 12.82
N THR A 123 2.67 -6.22 11.93
CA THR A 123 2.69 -6.45 10.48
C THR A 123 4.09 -6.79 9.97
N GLN A 124 5.11 -6.07 10.44
CA GLN A 124 6.50 -6.33 10.11
C GLN A 124 6.94 -7.73 10.58
N GLU A 125 6.68 -8.08 11.84
CA GLU A 125 7.09 -9.36 12.41
C GLU A 125 6.38 -10.54 11.74
N LYS A 126 5.05 -10.46 11.56
CA LYS A 126 4.25 -11.53 10.96
C LYS A 126 4.62 -11.84 9.52
N ASN A 127 5.18 -10.87 8.81
CA ASN A 127 5.58 -11.01 7.42
C ASN A 127 7.10 -11.05 7.23
N GLU A 128 7.87 -11.05 8.34
CA GLU A 128 9.34 -11.08 8.35
C GLU A 128 9.94 -9.98 7.45
N LEU A 129 9.37 -8.78 7.52
CA LEU A 129 9.79 -7.67 6.65
C LEU A 129 11.10 -7.07 7.17
N ALA A 130 12.09 -6.98 6.28
CA ALA A 130 13.39 -6.36 6.55
C ALA A 130 13.45 -4.90 6.13
N PHE A 131 12.54 -4.45 5.26
CA PHE A 131 12.40 -3.05 4.87
C PHE A 131 11.54 -2.25 5.86
N GLU A 132 11.59 -0.92 5.76
CA GLU A 132 10.92 -0.02 6.69
C GLU A 132 9.38 -0.07 6.57
N VAL A 133 8.70 -0.21 7.71
CA VAL A 133 7.24 -0.10 7.82
C VAL A 133 6.92 1.14 8.64
N LEU A 134 6.24 2.09 8.00
CA LEU A 134 6.00 3.44 8.50
C LEU A 134 4.53 3.66 8.86
N SER A 135 4.31 4.42 9.93
CA SER A 135 2.98 4.70 10.47
C SER A 135 2.54 6.13 10.14
N ASP A 136 1.62 6.27 9.18
CA ASP A 136 0.99 7.54 8.77
C ASP A 136 -0.34 7.76 9.48
N VAL A 137 -0.30 7.84 10.82
CA VAL A 137 -1.51 8.01 11.64
C VAL A 137 -2.31 9.23 11.19
N GLY A 138 -3.61 9.02 10.94
CA GLY A 138 -4.51 10.03 10.37
C GLY A 138 -4.41 10.21 8.85
N ASN A 139 -3.70 9.32 8.14
CA ASN A 139 -3.52 9.33 6.68
C ASN A 139 -2.98 10.67 6.13
N GLN A 140 -2.08 11.34 6.86
CA GLN A 140 -1.63 12.70 6.51
C GLN A 140 -0.83 12.73 5.22
N ILE A 141 0.12 11.80 5.06
CA ILE A 141 0.94 11.68 3.85
C ILE A 141 0.13 11.02 2.74
N THR A 142 -0.60 9.97 3.06
CA THR A 142 -1.51 9.25 2.15
C THR A 142 -2.49 10.21 1.47
N ARG A 143 -3.01 11.22 2.19
CA ARG A 143 -3.90 12.24 1.63
C ARG A 143 -3.21 13.17 0.64
N LYS A 144 -1.95 13.54 0.91
CA LYS A 144 -1.15 14.36 -0.02
C LYS A 144 -0.84 13.61 -1.32
N PHE A 145 -0.86 12.28 -1.29
CA PHE A 145 -0.78 11.43 -2.48
C PHE A 145 -2.14 11.26 -3.20
N GLY A 146 -3.25 11.77 -2.66
CA GLY A 146 -4.59 11.62 -3.24
C GLY A 146 -5.19 10.22 -3.06
N LEU A 147 -4.76 9.48 -2.04
CA LEU A 147 -5.10 8.05 -1.89
C LEU A 147 -6.15 7.76 -0.81
N VAL A 148 -6.76 8.77 -0.18
CA VAL A 148 -7.65 8.53 0.96
C VAL A 148 -9.10 8.48 0.53
N PHE A 149 -9.83 7.48 1.04
CA PHE A 149 -11.28 7.44 0.98
C PHE A 149 -11.88 7.10 2.34
N THR A 150 -13.10 7.58 2.59
CA THR A 150 -13.88 7.21 3.78
C THR A 150 -14.68 5.94 3.48
N MET A 151 -14.60 4.95 4.36
CA MET A 151 -15.37 3.72 4.23
C MET A 151 -16.89 4.01 4.28
N PRO A 152 -17.67 3.47 3.34
CA PRO A 152 -19.13 3.44 3.46
C PRO A 152 -19.59 2.74 4.75
N ILE A 153 -20.72 3.16 5.33
CA ILE A 153 -21.18 2.66 6.64
C ILE A 153 -21.49 1.16 6.64
N ASP A 154 -22.02 0.64 5.53
CA ASP A 154 -22.26 -0.79 5.32
C ASP A 154 -20.95 -1.59 5.30
N LEU A 155 -19.89 -1.05 4.69
CA LEU A 155 -18.56 -1.63 4.73
C LEU A 155 -17.95 -1.60 6.15
N GLN A 156 -18.16 -0.52 6.91
CA GLN A 156 -17.71 -0.43 8.31
C GLN A 156 -18.39 -1.50 9.19
N ASN A 157 -19.70 -1.66 9.04
CA ASN A 157 -20.48 -2.67 9.75
C ASN A 157 -20.00 -4.08 9.37
N LEU A 158 -19.83 -4.35 8.06
CA LEU A 158 -19.34 -5.63 7.58
C LEU A 158 -17.95 -5.98 8.16
N TYR A 159 -17.05 -5.01 8.28
CA TYR A 159 -15.73 -5.25 8.86
C TYR A 159 -15.82 -5.54 10.36
N SER A 160 -16.71 -4.85 11.06
CA SER A 160 -17.00 -5.12 12.46
C SER A 160 -17.57 -6.53 12.66
N ASP A 161 -18.45 -7.00 11.76
CA ASP A 161 -18.99 -8.37 11.76
C ASP A 161 -17.91 -9.43 11.50
N PHE A 162 -16.86 -9.07 10.76
CA PHE A 162 -15.65 -9.90 10.60
C PHE A 162 -14.70 -9.81 11.80
N GLY A 163 -15.05 -9.06 12.84
CA GLY A 163 -14.24 -8.87 14.05
C GLY A 163 -13.09 -7.88 13.89
N LEU A 164 -13.12 -7.04 12.85
CA LEU A 164 -12.10 -6.03 12.59
C LEU A 164 -12.51 -4.68 13.16
N ASP A 165 -11.75 -4.18 14.14
CA ASP A 165 -11.86 -2.83 14.67
C ASP A 165 -10.86 -1.89 13.98
N VAL A 166 -11.29 -1.31 12.84
CA VAL A 166 -10.45 -0.40 12.03
C VAL A 166 -9.98 0.79 12.86
N ALA A 167 -10.86 1.36 13.68
CA ALA A 167 -10.55 2.54 14.46
C ALA A 167 -9.44 2.27 15.48
N LYS A 168 -9.50 1.13 16.17
CA LYS A 168 -8.45 0.71 17.10
C LYS A 168 -7.13 0.41 16.40
N HIS A 169 -7.14 -0.16 15.19
CA HIS A 169 -5.92 -0.42 14.43
C HIS A 169 -5.21 0.87 13.99
N ASN A 170 -5.98 1.90 13.64
CA ASN A 170 -5.45 3.16 13.10
C ASN A 170 -5.24 4.25 14.17
N GLY A 171 -5.87 4.10 15.34
CA GLY A 171 -5.79 5.08 16.43
C GLY A 171 -6.68 6.30 16.22
N ASP A 172 -7.64 6.24 15.31
CA ASP A 172 -8.62 7.30 15.01
C ASP A 172 -9.98 6.71 14.61
N SER A 173 -11.05 7.51 14.67
CA SER A 173 -12.41 7.10 14.32
C SER A 173 -12.92 7.69 13.02
N THR A 174 -12.02 8.08 12.10
CA THR A 174 -12.39 8.69 10.81
C THR A 174 -12.94 7.67 9.82
N PHE A 175 -12.58 6.38 10.02
CA PHE A 175 -12.84 5.29 9.08
C PHE A 175 -12.31 5.58 7.67
N GLU A 176 -11.21 6.32 7.60
CA GLU A 176 -10.48 6.56 6.37
C GLU A 176 -9.44 5.47 6.15
N LEU A 177 -9.34 5.00 4.91
CA LEU A 177 -8.35 4.01 4.49
C LEU A 177 -7.61 4.49 3.23
N PRO A 178 -6.35 4.06 3.07
CA PRO A 178 -5.64 4.24 1.81
C PRO A 178 -6.24 3.33 0.73
N MET A 179 -6.38 3.88 -0.48
CA MET A 179 -6.29 3.09 -1.70
C MET A 179 -4.91 2.42 -1.74
N PRO A 180 -4.83 1.11 -1.95
CA PRO A 180 -3.53 0.46 -2.10
C PRO A 180 -2.84 1.01 -3.33
N ALA A 181 -1.58 1.39 -3.18
CA ALA A 181 -0.81 1.97 -4.27
C ALA A 181 0.66 1.59 -4.18
N THR A 182 1.31 1.47 -5.33
CA THR A 182 2.75 1.26 -5.43
C THR A 182 3.36 2.33 -6.32
N TYR A 183 4.37 3.03 -5.81
CA TYR A 183 5.13 4.03 -6.56
C TYR A 183 6.60 3.65 -6.64
N VAL A 184 7.25 4.01 -7.75
CA VAL A 184 8.71 4.12 -7.84
C VAL A 184 9.05 5.58 -8.09
N VAL A 185 9.93 6.11 -7.26
CA VAL A 185 10.33 7.52 -7.24
C VAL A 185 11.82 7.60 -7.48
N ASP A 186 12.26 8.46 -8.40
CA ASP A 186 13.69 8.71 -8.61
C ASP A 186 14.30 9.59 -7.51
N LYS A 187 15.62 9.76 -7.53
CA LYS A 187 16.37 10.53 -6.53
C LYS A 187 16.00 12.03 -6.47
N ASN A 188 15.34 12.57 -7.50
CA ASN A 188 14.84 13.94 -7.53
C ASN A 188 13.43 14.04 -6.94
N GLY A 189 12.87 12.94 -6.44
CA GLY A 189 11.52 12.89 -5.89
C GLY A 189 10.44 12.80 -6.96
N VAL A 190 10.77 12.49 -8.22
CA VAL A 190 9.81 12.41 -9.32
C VAL A 190 9.32 10.96 -9.48
N ILE A 191 8.01 10.79 -9.60
CA ILE A 191 7.39 9.48 -9.80
C ILE A 191 7.70 8.97 -11.21
N GLN A 192 8.32 7.80 -11.30
CA GLN A 192 8.65 7.11 -12.54
C GLN A 192 7.70 5.92 -12.83
N TYR A 193 7.05 5.41 -11.78
CA TYR A 193 6.02 4.38 -11.89
C TYR A 193 4.92 4.64 -10.86
N ALA A 194 3.67 4.46 -11.27
CA ALA A 194 2.51 4.54 -10.40
C ALA A 194 1.54 3.40 -10.71
N PHE A 195 1.15 2.65 -9.70
CA PHE A 195 0.09 1.66 -9.76
C PHE A 195 -0.91 1.95 -8.65
N VAL A 196 -2.08 2.49 -9.02
CA VAL A 196 -3.05 3.12 -8.11
C VAL A 196 -4.48 2.61 -8.33
N PRO A 197 -4.74 1.30 -8.21
CA PRO A 197 -6.07 0.75 -8.50
C PRO A 197 -7.09 1.15 -7.43
N ALA A 198 -8.29 1.54 -7.87
CA ALA A 198 -9.47 1.66 -7.03
C ALA A 198 -9.93 0.29 -6.51
N ASP A 199 -9.70 -0.77 -7.29
CA ASP A 199 -9.93 -2.15 -6.83
C ASP A 199 -8.86 -2.58 -5.82
N TYR A 200 -9.27 -2.59 -4.55
CA TYR A 200 -8.42 -2.93 -3.42
C TYR A 200 -7.85 -4.36 -3.46
N THR A 201 -8.25 -5.21 -4.40
CA THR A 201 -7.73 -6.58 -4.61
C THR A 201 -6.58 -6.65 -5.61
N LYS A 202 -6.35 -5.59 -6.40
CA LYS A 202 -5.28 -5.52 -7.40
C LYS A 202 -3.98 -5.02 -6.78
N ARG A 203 -2.84 -5.55 -7.23
CA ARG A 203 -1.49 -5.18 -6.78
C ARG A 203 -0.54 -5.07 -7.94
N ALA A 204 0.48 -4.23 -7.79
CA ALA A 204 1.59 -4.16 -8.72
C ALA A 204 2.35 -5.49 -8.66
N GLU A 205 2.79 -6.02 -9.81
CA GLU A 205 3.70 -7.16 -9.76
C GLU A 205 5.07 -6.66 -9.30
N PRO A 206 5.69 -7.28 -8.28
CA PRO A 206 7.00 -6.89 -7.81
C PRO A 206 8.08 -6.87 -8.93
N SER A 207 7.95 -7.74 -9.94
CA SER A 207 8.84 -7.73 -11.10
C SER A 207 8.67 -6.51 -12.00
N ASP A 208 7.43 -6.00 -12.16
CA ASP A 208 7.15 -4.75 -12.89
C ASP A 208 7.72 -3.55 -12.11
N VAL A 209 7.57 -3.55 -10.78
CA VAL A 209 8.12 -2.51 -9.88
C VAL A 209 9.65 -2.50 -9.94
N LEU A 210 10.29 -3.68 -9.88
CA LEU A 210 11.74 -3.82 -10.00
C LEU A 210 12.25 -3.40 -11.38
N ALA A 211 11.51 -3.69 -12.45
CA ALA A 211 11.85 -3.21 -13.78
C ALA A 211 11.82 -1.69 -13.85
N ALA A 212 10.78 -1.05 -13.27
CA ALA A 212 10.71 0.41 -13.18
C ALA A 212 11.90 1.00 -12.40
N VAL A 213 12.26 0.43 -11.25
CA VAL A 213 13.46 0.83 -10.50
C VAL A 213 14.70 0.82 -11.39
N LYS A 214 14.96 -0.28 -12.11
CA LYS A 214 16.13 -0.41 -12.99
C LYS A 214 16.16 0.62 -14.13
N THR A 215 15.00 1.11 -14.58
CA THR A 215 14.95 2.18 -15.58
C THR A 215 15.25 3.57 -15.02
N THR A 216 15.01 3.79 -13.71
CA THR A 216 15.31 5.09 -13.07
C THR A 216 16.81 5.38 -12.98
N GLU A 217 17.65 4.35 -12.86
CA GLU A 217 19.12 4.52 -12.80
C GLU A 217 19.76 4.90 -14.14
N VAL A 218 19.14 4.56 -15.27
CA VAL A 218 19.72 4.80 -16.61
C VAL A 218 19.56 6.25 -17.07
N SER A 219 18.80 7.07 -16.33
CA SER A 219 18.43 8.44 -16.73
C SER A 219 19.39 9.54 -16.23
N VAL A 220 20.61 9.19 -15.83
CA VAL A 220 21.66 10.14 -15.37
C VAL A 220 22.80 10.21 -16.38
#